data_AF-A0A6V7XY39-F1
#
_entry.id   AF-A0A6V7XY39-F1
#
_cell.length_a   1.000
_cell.length_b   1.000
_cell.length_c   1.000
_cell.angle_alpha   90.00
_cell.angle_beta   90.00
_cell.angle_gamma   90.00
#
_symmetry.space_group_name_H-M   'P 1'
#
loop_
_entity.id
_entity.type
_entity.pdbx_description
1 polymer ?
#
loop_
_entity_poly.entity_id
_entity_poly.type
_entity_poly.pdbx_seq_one_letter_code
_entity_poly.pdbx_strand_id
1 'polypeptide(L)'
;MLHIQQNAELAVRQLIKNVADSIGINSENKILRKVAEDKMDDGTPIKLTLEINKETMFLFDFTGTGLQVHNSCNTPPAVLMASVIYCLRCLVGRDIPLNQGCLAPVK
;
A
#
# COMPACT_ATOMS: atom_id res chain seq x y z
N MET A 1 6.53 15.12 -18.46
CA MET A 1 5.65 14.35 -17.53
C MET A 1 6.40 13.28 -16.72
N LEU A 2 7.45 12.65 -17.25
CA LEU A 2 8.22 11.60 -16.54
C LEU A 2 8.79 12.06 -15.18
N HIS A 3 9.36 13.27 -15.11
CA HIS A 3 9.93 13.81 -13.86
C HIS A 3 8.92 13.99 -12.72
N ILE A 4 7.64 14.22 -13.05
CA ILE A 4 6.56 14.36 -12.05
C ILE A 4 6.22 13.00 -11.43
N GLN A 5 6.23 11.94 -12.24
CA GLN A 5 6.01 10.57 -11.77
C GLN A 5 7.21 10.05 -10.97
N GLN A 6 8.44 10.33 -11.42
CA GLN A 6 9.66 9.97 -10.68
C GLN A 6 9.73 10.63 -9.30
N ASN A 7 9.32 11.89 -9.17
CA ASN A 7 9.28 12.55 -7.87
C ASN A 7 8.26 11.89 -6.92
N ALA A 8 7.09 11.50 -7.45
CA ALA A 8 6.09 10.77 -6.67
C ALA A 8 6.61 9.39 -6.24
N GLU A 9 7.27 8.66 -7.12
CA GLU A 9 7.92 7.37 -6.79
C GLU A 9 8.96 7.53 -5.67
N LEU A 10 9.87 8.49 -5.82
CA LEU A 10 10.92 8.75 -4.82
C LEU A 10 10.33 9.12 -3.45
N ALA A 11 9.21 9.85 -3.43
CA ALA A 11 8.50 10.17 -2.20
C ALA A 11 7.98 8.94 -1.49
N VAL A 12 7.32 8.05 -2.24
CA VAL A 12 6.79 6.81 -1.67
C VAL A 12 7.94 5.91 -1.22
N ARG A 13 9.02 5.78 -1.99
CA ARG A 13 10.22 5.03 -1.56
C ARG A 13 10.84 5.58 -0.27
N GLN A 14 10.83 6.89 -0.06
CA GLN A 14 11.34 7.47 1.18
C GLN A 14 10.39 7.18 2.36
N LEU A 15 9.07 7.28 2.15
CA LEU A 15 8.09 6.88 3.15
C LEU A 15 8.31 5.42 3.58
N ILE A 16 8.48 4.53 2.60
CA ILE A 16 8.74 3.10 2.79
C ILE A 16 9.94 2.90 3.72
N LYS A 17 11.05 3.59 3.46
CA LYS A 17 12.26 3.51 4.30
C LYS A 17 11.99 4.01 5.71
N ASN A 18 11.31 5.15 5.86
CA ASN A 18 10.99 5.72 7.17
C ASN A 18 10.09 4.78 7.99
N VAL A 19 9.07 4.18 7.35
CA VAL A 19 8.19 3.19 7.98
C VAL A 19 8.99 1.96 8.39
N ALA A 20 9.81 1.41 7.48
CA ALA A 20 10.69 0.28 7.75
C ALA A 20 11.61 0.52 8.95
N ASP A 21 12.21 1.71 9.04
CA ASP A 21 13.07 2.09 10.15
C ASP A 21 12.27 2.22 11.46
N SER A 22 11.07 2.83 11.43
CA SER A 22 10.23 3.04 12.62
C SER A 22 9.74 1.74 13.27
N ILE A 23 9.60 0.67 12.47
CA ILE A 23 9.13 -0.64 12.92
C ILE A 23 10.28 -1.64 13.14
N GLY A 24 11.53 -1.19 13.06
CA GLY A 24 12.71 -1.96 13.47
C GLY A 24 13.31 -2.87 12.39
N ILE A 25 13.07 -2.62 11.10
CA ILE A 25 13.73 -3.36 10.01
C ILE A 25 15.21 -2.94 9.93
N ASN A 26 16.10 -3.84 10.34
CA ASN A 26 17.55 -3.65 10.31
C ASN A 26 18.21 -4.49 9.20
N SER A 27 19.53 -4.38 9.06
CA SER A 27 20.30 -5.09 8.02
C SER A 27 20.22 -6.62 8.11
N GLU A 28 19.83 -7.15 9.27
CA GLU A 28 19.70 -8.60 9.53
C GLU A 28 18.29 -9.11 9.23
N ASN A 29 17.26 -8.25 9.28
CA ASN A 29 15.87 -8.61 9.03
C ASN A 29 15.31 -7.79 7.86
N LYS A 30 15.66 -8.18 6.63
CA LYS A 30 15.41 -7.41 5.39
C LYS A 30 13.94 -7.30 4.98
N ILE A 31 13.09 -8.21 5.46
CA ILE A 31 11.69 -8.32 5.08
C ILE A 31 10.84 -8.32 6.34
N LEU A 32 9.81 -7.48 6.35
CA LEU A 32 8.82 -7.48 7.41
C LEU A 32 7.45 -7.77 6.83
N ARG A 33 6.78 -8.77 7.41
CA ARG A 33 5.43 -9.14 7.07
C ARG A 33 4.48 -8.76 8.20
N LYS A 34 3.43 -8.01 7.90
CA LYS A 34 2.33 -7.66 8.82
C LYS A 34 1.01 -8.05 8.19
N VAL A 35 0.07 -8.48 9.03
CA VAL A 35 -1.27 -8.85 8.59
C VAL A 35 -2.26 -8.01 9.38
N ALA A 36 -3.20 -7.41 8.68
CA ALA A 36 -4.35 -6.74 9.24
C ALA A 36 -5.62 -7.32 8.61
N GLU A 37 -6.68 -7.42 9.40
CA GLU A 37 -7.99 -7.87 8.96
C GLU A 37 -9.04 -6.98 9.61
N ASP A 38 -10.00 -6.54 8.81
CA ASP A 38 -11.19 -5.82 9.25
C ASP A 38 -12.43 -6.42 8.58
N LYS A 39 -13.62 -6.00 8.98
CA LYS A 39 -14.88 -6.52 8.44
C LYS A 39 -15.80 -5.41 7.99
N MET A 40 -16.49 -5.65 6.88
CA MET A 40 -17.61 -4.82 6.45
C MET A 40 -18.81 -5.03 7.37
N ASP A 41 -19.82 -4.16 7.26
CA ASP A 41 -21.05 -4.25 8.08
C ASP A 41 -21.79 -5.58 7.90
N ASP A 42 -21.66 -6.22 6.74
CA ASP A 42 -22.22 -7.55 6.45
C ASP A 42 -21.34 -8.72 6.92
N GLY A 43 -20.22 -8.42 7.58
CA GLY A 43 -19.25 -9.38 8.09
C GLY A 43 -18.19 -9.84 7.09
N THR A 44 -18.24 -9.40 5.82
CA THR A 44 -17.25 -9.76 4.80
C THR A 44 -15.86 -9.30 5.22
N PRO A 45 -14.84 -10.19 5.27
CA PRO A 45 -13.52 -9.80 5.72
C PRO A 45 -12.77 -9.01 4.64
N ILE A 46 -12.04 -7.98 5.05
CA ILE A 46 -11.02 -7.30 4.25
C ILE A 46 -9.68 -7.59 4.91
N LYS A 47 -8.82 -8.33 4.21
CA LYS A 47 -7.54 -8.79 4.74
C LYS A 47 -6.41 -8.25 3.90
N LEU A 48 -5.43 -7.63 4.56
CA LEU A 48 -4.20 -7.15 3.94
C LEU A 48 -3.01 -7.80 4.63
N THR A 49 -2.23 -8.53 3.84
CA THR A 49 -0.85 -8.88 4.17
C THR A 49 0.06 -7.83 3.52
N LEU A 50 0.75 -7.07 4.36
CA LEU A 50 1.76 -6.12 3.93
C LEU A 50 3.14 -6.74 4.09
N GLU A 51 3.89 -6.84 3.01
CA GLU A 51 5.30 -7.20 3.05
C GLU A 51 6.16 -6.00 2.64
N ILE A 52 7.08 -5.62 3.51
CA ILE A 52 7.97 -4.47 3.33
C ILE A 52 9.38 -4.99 3.14
N ASN A 53 9.97 -4.71 1.99
CA ASN A 53 11.39 -4.90 1.72
C ASN A 53 12.08 -3.53 1.61
N LYS A 54 13.11 -3.31 2.44
CA LYS A 54 13.84 -2.03 2.54
C LYS A 54 14.52 -1.59 1.23
N GLU A 55 14.84 -2.53 0.34
CA GLU A 55 15.59 -2.27 -0.88
C GLU A 55 14.68 -2.06 -2.11
N THR A 56 13.53 -2.73 -2.18
CA THR A 56 12.86 -2.89 -3.49
C THR A 56 11.37 -2.57 -3.53
N MET A 57 10.56 -2.91 -2.51
CA MET A 57 9.10 -3.00 -2.74
C MET A 57 8.23 -3.08 -1.48
N PHE A 58 6.98 -2.63 -1.61
CA PHE A 58 5.85 -3.03 -0.75
C PHE A 58 4.95 -4.00 -1.53
N LEU A 59 4.71 -5.19 -1.00
CA LEU A 59 3.67 -6.09 -1.52
C LEU A 59 2.40 -5.89 -0.68
N PHE A 60 1.31 -5.54 -1.36
CA PHE A 60 -0.02 -5.46 -0.78
C PHE A 60 -0.82 -6.68 -1.23
N ASP A 61 -0.76 -7.74 -0.44
CA ASP A 61 -1.47 -8.98 -0.72
C ASP A 61 -2.83 -8.99 -0.01
N PHE A 62 -3.90 -8.89 -0.80
CA PHE A 62 -5.28 -8.95 -0.31
C PHE A 62 -5.86 -10.37 -0.24
N THR A 63 -5.01 -11.40 -0.41
CA THR A 63 -5.43 -12.81 -0.29
C THR A 63 -6.07 -13.07 1.07
N GLY A 64 -7.25 -13.70 1.03
CA GLY A 64 -8.10 -13.95 2.21
C GLY A 64 -9.12 -12.85 2.50
N THR A 65 -9.15 -11.77 1.70
CA THR A 65 -10.34 -10.91 1.59
C THR A 65 -11.52 -11.73 1.07
N GLY A 66 -12.72 -11.41 1.55
CA GLY A 66 -13.95 -12.10 1.23
C GLY A 66 -14.27 -12.04 -0.27
N LEU A 67 -15.09 -13.00 -0.71
CA LEU A 67 -15.58 -13.04 -2.08
C LEU A 67 -16.55 -11.89 -2.36
N GLN A 68 -16.85 -11.69 -3.64
CA GLN A 68 -17.91 -10.80 -4.06
C GLN A 68 -19.25 -11.16 -3.40
N VAL A 69 -20.01 -10.13 -3.02
CA VAL A 69 -21.27 -10.25 -2.29
C VAL A 69 -22.45 -9.83 -3.16
N HIS A 70 -23.67 -10.23 -2.81
CA HIS A 70 -24.88 -9.85 -3.57
C HIS A 70 -25.43 -8.48 -3.11
N ASN A 71 -24.56 -7.47 -3.04
CA ASN A 71 -24.92 -6.10 -2.69
C ASN A 71 -24.04 -5.09 -3.47
N SER A 72 -24.20 -3.80 -3.19
CA SER A 72 -23.50 -2.72 -3.89
C SER A 72 -22.09 -2.42 -3.36
N CYS A 73 -21.54 -3.22 -2.44
CA CYS A 73 -20.24 -2.97 -1.82
C CYS A 73 -19.05 -3.55 -2.59
N ASN A 74 -19.30 -4.30 -3.66
CA ASN A 74 -18.24 -4.83 -4.52
C ASN A 74 -17.47 -3.71 -5.22
N THR A 75 -16.14 -3.88 -5.29
CA THR A 75 -15.24 -2.83 -5.77
C THR A 75 -14.30 -3.38 -6.84
N PRO A 76 -14.16 -2.73 -8.02
CA PRO A 76 -13.23 -3.19 -9.04
C PRO A 76 -11.77 -2.88 -8.66
N PRO A 77 -10.77 -3.60 -9.23
CA PRO A 77 -9.37 -3.41 -8.89
C PRO A 77 -8.85 -1.96 -9.01
N ALA A 78 -9.38 -1.18 -9.96
CA ALA A 78 -8.98 0.21 -10.13
C ALA A 78 -9.30 1.09 -8.91
N VAL A 79 -10.42 0.83 -8.23
CA VAL A 79 -10.82 1.58 -7.03
C VAL A 79 -9.98 1.13 -5.83
N LEU A 80 -9.64 -0.16 -5.73
CA LEU A 80 -8.68 -0.65 -4.73
C LEU A 80 -7.33 0.07 -4.85
N MET A 81 -6.79 0.16 -6.06
CA MET A 81 -5.53 0.86 -6.33
C MET A 81 -5.61 2.35 -5.97
N ALA A 82 -6.73 3.01 -6.28
CA ALA A 82 -6.94 4.42 -5.90
C ALA A 82 -6.95 4.60 -4.37
N SER A 83 -7.59 3.69 -3.62
CA SER A 83 -7.58 3.70 -2.16
C SER A 83 -6.17 3.53 -1.59
N VAL A 84 -5.36 2.63 -2.16
CA VAL A 84 -3.96 2.45 -1.77
C VAL A 84 -3.15 3.73 -2.02
N ILE A 85 -3.29 4.37 -3.19
CA ILE A 85 -2.62 5.64 -3.49
C ILE A 85 -3.03 6.72 -2.48
N TYR A 86 -4.31 6.81 -2.15
CA TYR A 86 -4.81 7.77 -1.17
C TYR A 86 -4.16 7.58 0.21
N CYS A 87 -4.13 6.34 0.71
CA CYS A 87 -3.47 6.01 1.96
C CYS A 87 -1.97 6.37 1.93
N LEU A 88 -1.26 6.03 0.87
CA LEU A 88 0.15 6.40 0.71
C LEU A 88 0.35 7.92 0.72
N ARG A 89 -0.52 8.68 0.04
CA ARG A 89 -0.46 10.14 0.07
C ARG A 89 -0.64 10.70 1.47
N CYS A 90 -1.61 10.19 2.24
CA CYS A 90 -1.83 10.61 3.62
C CYS A 90 -0.60 10.35 4.50
N LEU A 91 0.14 9.27 4.22
CA LEU A 91 1.33 8.89 4.99
C LEU A 91 2.60 9.65 4.58
N VAL A 92 2.75 10.04 3.30
CA VAL A 92 3.96 10.72 2.78
C VAL A 92 4.20 12.08 3.47
N GLY A 93 3.17 12.73 4.01
CA GLY A 93 3.32 13.93 4.86
C GLY A 93 3.93 15.16 4.16
N ARG A 94 4.01 15.15 2.82
CA ARG A 94 4.49 16.26 1.99
C ARG A 94 3.67 16.35 0.71
N ASP A 95 3.60 17.54 0.12
CA ASP A 95 2.87 17.75 -1.13
C ASP A 95 3.53 17.00 -2.30
N ILE A 96 2.90 15.91 -2.71
CA ILE A 96 3.24 15.17 -3.92
C ILE A 96 2.04 15.09 -4.86
N PRO A 97 2.26 15.23 -6.18
CA PRO A 97 1.20 15.07 -7.16
C PRO A 97 0.71 13.62 -7.15
N LEU A 98 -0.58 13.42 -6.95
CA LEU A 98 -1.22 12.10 -6.90
C LEU A 98 -1.27 11.52 -8.31
N ASN A 99 -0.33 10.61 -8.63
CA ASN A 99 -0.20 10.01 -9.95
C ASN A 99 0.34 8.57 -9.86
N GLN A 100 0.41 7.88 -11.01
CA GLN A 100 0.86 6.48 -11.13
C GLN A 100 2.28 6.22 -10.58
N GLY A 101 3.14 7.23 -10.51
CA GLY A 101 4.45 7.12 -9.87
C GLY A 101 4.37 6.70 -8.39
N CYS A 102 3.26 7.00 -7.69
CA CYS A 102 3.04 6.53 -6.32
C CYS A 102 2.89 5.00 -6.22
N LEU A 103 2.49 4.32 -7.30
CA LEU A 103 2.32 2.87 -7.35
C LEU A 103 3.56 2.15 -7.89
N ALA A 104 4.54 2.84 -8.46
CA ALA A 104 5.76 2.22 -8.97
C ALA A 104 6.49 1.32 -7.95
N PRO A 105 6.55 1.63 -6.63
CA PRO A 105 7.15 0.74 -5.63
C PRO A 105 6.16 -0.22 -4.96
N VAL A 106 4.91 -0.31 -5.43
CA VAL A 106 3.81 -1.12 -4.87
C VAL A 106 3.53 -2.32 -5.77
N LYS A 107 3.41 -3.52 -5.20
CA LYS A 107 2.99 -4.76 -5.88
C LYS A 107 1.66 -5.27 -5.38
#